data_AF-A0A5C6BRC3-F1
#
_entry.id   AF-A0A5C6BRC3-F1
#
_cell.length_a   1.000
_cell.length_b   1.000
_cell.length_c   1.000
_cell.angle_alpha   90.00
_cell.angle_beta   90.00
_cell.angle_gamma   90.00
#
_symmetry.space_group_name_H-M   'P 1'
#
loop_
_entity.id
_entity.type
_entity.pdbx_description
1 polymer ?
#
loop_
_entity_poly.entity_id
_entity_poly.type
_entity_poly.pdbx_seq_one_letter_code
_entity_poly.pdbx_strand_id
1 'polypeptide(L)'
;MLRSVFCSVGLFVLLWGAAFLMIDKVTLNMEEAPGARSGFRGMFSSVGIKQKREFDPPEWAAFSLMSVGTVTMLYSVALPKKPG
;
A
#
# COMPACT_ATOMS: atom_id res chain seq x y z
N MET A 1 -5.47 20.20 -18.68
CA MET A 1 -6.09 19.78 -17.41
C MET A 1 -6.10 18.26 -17.29
N LEU A 2 -6.87 17.50 -18.08
CA LEU A 2 -6.95 16.03 -17.94
C LEU A 2 -5.61 15.29 -18.12
N ARG A 3 -4.76 15.67 -19.09
CA ARG A 3 -3.44 15.04 -19.29
C ARG A 3 -2.53 15.14 -18.06
N SER A 4 -2.49 16.29 -17.39
CA SER A 4 -1.65 16.45 -16.19
C SER A 4 -2.19 15.66 -15.00
N VAL A 5 -3.51 15.48 -14.90
CA VAL A 5 -4.13 14.62 -13.87
C VAL A 5 -3.74 13.16 -14.09
N PHE A 6 -3.91 12.62 -15.31
CA PHE A 6 -3.51 11.25 -15.62
C PHE A 6 -2.00 11.02 -15.45
N CYS A 7 -1.17 12.00 -15.80
CA CYS A 7 0.26 11.94 -15.59
C CYS A 7 0.62 11.92 -14.10
N SER A 8 0.01 12.79 -13.28
CA SER A 8 0.26 12.85 -11.83
C SER A 8 -0.21 11.57 -11.12
N VAL A 9 -1.39 11.05 -11.47
CA VAL A 9 -1.91 9.79 -10.93
C VAL A 9 -1.02 8.61 -11.33
N GLY A 10 -0.61 8.52 -12.61
CA GLY A 10 0.30 7.48 -13.06
C GLY A 10 1.64 7.51 -12.34
N LEU A 11 2.22 8.71 -12.16
CA LEU A 11 3.47 8.91 -11.43
C LEU A 11 3.34 8.56 -9.95
N PHE A 12 2.24 8.94 -9.29
CA PHE A 12 1.97 8.60 -7.90
C PHE A 12 1.89 7.07 -7.69
N VAL A 13 1.16 6.37 -8.56
CA VAL A 13 1.05 4.90 -8.50
C VAL A 13 2.41 4.23 -8.76
N LEU A 14 3.20 4.75 -9.70
CA LEU A 14 4.53 4.24 -10.01
C LEU A 14 5.49 4.39 -8.82
N LEU A 15 5.50 5.55 -8.16
CA LEU A 15 6.30 5.78 -6.96
C LEU A 15 5.91 4.83 -5.82
N TRP A 16 4.62 4.53 -5.69
CA TRP A 16 4.15 3.58 -4.68
C TRP A 16 4.60 2.15 -4.99
N GLY A 17 4.56 1.73 -6.26
CA GLY A 17 5.13 0.45 -6.69
C GLY A 17 6.63 0.37 -6.44
N ALA A 18 7.37 1.45 -6.70
CA ALA A 18 8.80 1.53 -6.40
C ALA A 18 9.08 1.47 -4.89
N ALA A 19 8.25 2.08 -4.05
CA ALA A 19 8.34 1.97 -2.60
C ALA A 19 8.12 0.52 -2.13
N PHE A 20 7.19 -0.21 -2.75
CA PHE A 20 6.95 -1.63 -2.45
C PHE A 20 8.11 -2.54 -2.86
N LEU A 21 8.97 -2.16 -3.83
CA LEU A 21 10.20 -2.90 -4.10
C LEU A 21 11.25 -2.77 -2.97
N MET A 22 11.16 -1.73 -2.14
CA MET A 22 12.08 -1.53 -1.00
C MET A 22 11.51 -1.99 0.34
N ILE A 23 10.22 -2.29 0.40
CA ILE A 23 9.51 -2.65 1.63
C ILE A 23 9.07 -4.10 1.52
N ASP A 24 9.84 -5.00 2.15
CA ASP A 24 9.52 -6.43 2.17
C ASP A 24 8.49 -6.80 3.23
N LYS A 25 8.48 -6.09 4.37
CA LYS A 25 7.55 -6.35 5.47
C LYS A 25 7.17 -5.07 6.21
N VAL A 26 5.87 -4.89 6.43
CA VAL A 26 5.34 -3.85 7.31
C VAL A 26 4.83 -4.52 8.59
N THR A 27 5.56 -4.34 9.69
CA THR A 27 5.13 -4.84 11.01
C THR A 27 4.43 -3.73 11.78
N LEU A 28 3.11 -3.85 11.98
CA LEU A 28 2.37 -2.93 12.84
C LEU A 28 2.53 -3.36 14.29
N ASN A 29 3.28 -2.57 15.06
CA ASN A 29 3.35 -2.73 16.51
C ASN A 29 2.08 -2.11 17.12
N MET A 30 1.01 -2.90 17.23
CA MET A 30 -0.11 -2.51 18.07
C MET A 30 0.28 -2.81 19.52
N GLU A 31 0.66 -1.78 20.28
CA GLU A 31 0.60 -1.86 21.74
C GLU A 31 -0.87 -1.93 22.13
N GLU A 32 -1.35 -3.13 22.49
CA GLU A 32 -2.61 -3.24 23.22
C GLU A 32 -2.45 -2.48 24.54
N ALA A 33 -3.19 -1.39 24.70
CA ALA A 33 -3.27 -0.67 25.96
C ALA A 33 -3.64 -1.67 27.09
N PRO A 34 -2.85 -1.76 28.18
CA PRO A 34 -2.98 -2.83 29.17
C PRO A 34 -4.13 -2.58 30.16
N GLY A 35 -5.38 -2.49 29.67
CA GLY A 35 -6.50 -2.11 30.54
C GLY A 35 -7.91 -2.60 30.19
N ALA A 36 -8.16 -3.22 29.04
CA ALA A 36 -9.56 -3.37 28.58
C ALA A 36 -10.26 -4.71 28.90
N ARG A 37 -9.63 -5.71 29.56
CA ARG A 37 -10.31 -7.00 29.84
C ARG A 37 -9.94 -7.59 31.20
N SER A 38 -10.38 -6.94 32.28
CA SER A 38 -10.44 -7.54 33.61
C SER A 38 -11.64 -8.49 33.70
N GLY A 39 -11.39 -9.80 33.66
CA GLY A 39 -12.39 -10.83 33.89
C GLY A 39 -11.83 -12.21 33.54
N PHE A 40 -12.33 -13.25 34.20
CA PHE A 40 -11.91 -14.67 34.10
C PHE A 40 -11.69 -15.19 32.66
N ARG A 41 -12.32 -14.56 31.65
CA ARG A 41 -12.14 -14.83 30.21
C ARG A 41 -10.78 -14.37 29.62
N GLY A 42 -10.07 -13.47 30.30
CA GLY A 42 -8.74 -12.97 29.92
C GLY A 42 -7.58 -13.91 30.27
N MET A 43 -7.79 -14.85 31.20
CA MET A 43 -6.78 -15.83 31.59
C MET A 43 -6.52 -16.85 30.46
N PHE A 44 -7.57 -17.25 29.75
CA PHE A 44 -7.48 -18.14 28.57
C PHE A 44 -7.05 -17.44 27.28
N SER A 45 -7.13 -16.10 27.19
CA SER A 45 -6.64 -15.36 26.03
C SER A 45 -5.18 -14.89 26.16
N SER A 46 -4.55 -15.14 27.31
CA SER A 46 -3.19 -14.69 27.62
C SER A 46 -2.08 -15.62 27.12
N VAL A 47 -2.43 -16.79 26.55
CA VAL A 47 -1.47 -17.64 25.84
C VAL A 47 -1.24 -17.06 24.45
N GLY A 48 -0.41 -16.02 24.43
CA GLY A 48 0.69 -15.96 23.47
C GLY A 48 0.34 -15.65 22.02
N ILE A 49 -0.45 -14.61 21.75
CA ILE A 49 -0.31 -13.95 20.45
C ILE A 49 -0.26 -12.45 20.68
N LYS A 50 0.95 -11.91 20.90
CA LYS A 50 1.30 -10.59 20.40
C LYS A 50 0.98 -10.65 18.91
N GLN A 51 -0.25 -10.30 18.51
CA GLN A 51 -0.63 -10.22 17.10
C GLN A 51 0.09 -9.00 16.53
N LYS A 52 1.40 -9.13 16.29
CA LYS A 52 2.08 -8.32 15.30
C LYS A 52 1.35 -8.61 14.00
N ARG A 53 0.53 -7.67 13.57
CA ARG A 53 -0.14 -7.76 12.29
C ARG A 53 0.94 -7.48 11.25
N GLU A 54 1.60 -8.55 10.80
CA GLU A 54 2.57 -8.53 9.72
C GLU A 54 1.79 -8.41 8.41
N PHE A 55 2.03 -7.32 7.69
CA PHE A 55 1.55 -7.17 6.32
C PHE A 55 2.76 -7.39 5.41
N ASP A 56 2.77 -8.57 4.78
CA ASP A 56 3.75 -8.93 3.76
C ASP A 56 3.10 -8.61 2.39
N PRO A 57 3.42 -7.46 1.77
CA PRO A 57 2.92 -7.19 0.43
C PRO A 57 3.47 -8.26 -0.52
N PRO A 58 2.61 -8.91 -1.34
CA PRO A 58 3.08 -9.94 -2.24
C PRO A 58 3.97 -9.33 -3.34
N GLU A 59 5.01 -10.07 -3.74
CA GLU A 59 6.04 -9.63 -4.69
C GLU A 59 5.49 -9.08 -6.01
N TRP A 60 4.39 -9.66 -6.52
CA TRP A 60 3.74 -9.22 -7.75
C TRP A 60 3.06 -7.86 -7.63
N ALA A 61 2.76 -7.38 -6.42
CA ALA A 61 2.07 -6.11 -6.20
C ALA A 61 2.94 -4.92 -6.61
N ALA A 62 4.23 -4.96 -6.30
CA ALA A 62 5.19 -3.93 -6.70
C ALA A 62 5.26 -3.81 -8.23
N PHE A 63 5.46 -4.94 -8.93
CA PHE A 63 5.50 -4.99 -10.39
C PHE A 63 4.18 -4.57 -11.04
N SER A 64 3.05 -4.98 -10.46
CA SER A 64 1.72 -4.60 -10.95
C SER A 64 1.48 -3.09 -10.83
N LEU A 65 1.80 -2.50 -9.69
CA LEU A 65 1.67 -1.06 -9.46
C LEU A 65 2.61 -0.26 -10.38
N MET A 66 3.86 -0.70 -10.55
CA MET A 66 4.80 -0.06 -11.48
C MET A 66 4.30 -0.12 -12.93
N SER A 67 3.80 -1.27 -13.38
CA SER A 67 3.26 -1.44 -14.73
C SER A 67 2.05 -0.54 -14.96
N VAL A 68 1.06 -0.57 -14.05
CA VAL A 68 -0.15 0.26 -14.14
C VAL A 68 0.19 1.76 -14.12
N GLY A 69 1.09 2.19 -13.23
CA GLY A 69 1.53 3.58 -13.16
C GLY A 69 2.21 4.05 -14.45
N THR A 70 3.10 3.21 -15.00
CA THR A 70 3.81 3.49 -16.25
C THR A 70 2.86 3.57 -17.45
N VAL A 71 1.94 2.62 -17.59
CA VAL A 71 0.95 2.61 -18.67
C VAL A 71 0.02 3.82 -18.57
N THR A 72 -0.42 4.18 -17.37
CA THR A 72 -1.28 5.36 -17.14
C THR A 72 -0.55 6.66 -17.48
N MET A 73 0.74 6.76 -17.12
CA MET A 73 1.59 7.90 -17.49
C MET A 73 1.79 7.98 -19.01
N LEU A 74 2.10 6.87 -19.68
CA LEU A 74 2.25 6.81 -21.14
C LEU A 74 0.95 7.17 -21.85
N TYR A 75 -0.20 6.71 -21.35
CA TYR A 75 -1.51 7.08 -21.87
C TYR A 75 -1.75 8.59 -21.79
N SER A 76 -1.31 9.24 -20.71
CA SER A 76 -1.39 10.69 -20.58
C SER A 76 -0.57 11.45 -21.64
N VAL A 77 0.53 10.86 -22.12
CA VAL A 77 1.39 11.38 -23.19
C VAL A 77 0.83 11.05 -24.57
N ALA A 78 0.14 9.91 -24.72
CA ALA A 78 -0.48 9.50 -25.98
C ALA A 78 -1.78 10.27 -26.31
N LEU A 79 -2.45 10.84 -25.30
CA LEU A 79 -3.66 11.64 -25.53
C LEU A 79 -3.39 12.76 -26.56
N PRO A 80 -4.19 12.93 -27.62
CA PRO A 80 -3.95 13.98 -28.61
C PRO A 80 -4.08 15.37 -27.97
N LYS A 81 -3.21 16.31 -28.36
CA LYS A 81 -3.46 17.74 -28.09
C LYS A 81 -4.69 18.11 -28.92
N LYS A 82 -5.70 18.71 -28.30
CA LYS A 82 -6.86 19.25 -29.02
C LYS A 82 -6.30 20.10 -30.18
N PRO A 83 -6.59 19.78 -31.46
CA PRO A 83 -6.15 20.63 -32.56
C PRO A 83 -6.82 21.98 -32.34
N GLY A 84 -5.99 23.01 -32.17
CA GLY A 84 -6.43 24.41 -32.18
C GLY A 84 -6.69 24.84 -33.62
#